data_AF-A0A526YY23-F1
#
_entry.id   AF-A0A526YY23-F1
#
_cell.length_a   1.000
_cell.length_b   1.000
_cell.length_c   1.000
_cell.angle_alpha   90.00
_cell.angle_beta   90.00
_cell.angle_gamma   90.00
#
_symmetry.space_group_name_H-M   'P 1'
#
loop_
_entity.id
_entity.type
_entity.pdbx_description
1 polymer ?
#
loop_
_entity_poly.entity_id
_entity_poly.type
_entity_poly.pdbx_seq_one_letter_code
_entity_poly.pdbx_strand_id
1 'polypeptide(L)'
;MAKALSHHDLSKLIGSIYDCALDPGRWEQALAGIRDALDAQTAVLQLDDLANDQLLIYRTVGIEPYWLEQQAKYIPEIHARLLEDLSTWPSLDMPHVVSRHIPQTYLETSRYFQEFLKPQGLVDVMSFFLIHT
;
A
#
# COMPACT_ATOMS: atom_id res chain seq x y z
N MET A 1 6.36 -12.84 15.78
CA MET A 1 6.60 -13.46 14.45
C MET A 1 5.26 -13.90 13.91
N ALA A 2 4.79 -13.31 12.81
CA ALA A 2 3.56 -13.74 12.16
C ALA A 2 3.69 -15.21 11.76
N LYS A 3 2.68 -16.02 12.07
CA LYS A 3 2.65 -17.44 11.68
C LYS A 3 2.33 -17.49 10.18
N ALA A 4 3.14 -18.22 9.42
CA ALA A 4 2.85 -18.45 8.01
C ALA A 4 1.44 -19.05 7.84
N LEU A 5 0.68 -18.52 6.90
CA LEU A 5 -0.64 -19.05 6.55
C LEU A 5 -0.55 -20.53 6.19
N SER A 6 -1.61 -21.29 6.50
CA SER A 6 -1.73 -22.63 5.95
C SER A 6 -1.93 -22.55 4.43
N HIS A 7 -1.54 -23.60 3.69
CA HIS A 7 -1.75 -23.66 2.25
C HIS A 7 -3.23 -23.43 1.87
N HIS A 8 -4.13 -24.00 2.65
CA HIS A 8 -5.57 -23.86 2.44
C HIS A 8 -6.05 -22.41 2.64
N ASP A 9 -5.59 -21.73 3.68
CA ASP A 9 -5.99 -20.34 3.96
C ASP A 9 -5.38 -19.38 2.93
N LEU A 10 -4.15 -19.65 2.49
CA LEU A 10 -3.53 -18.93 1.37
C LEU A 10 -4.32 -19.12 0.07
N SER A 11 -4.68 -20.35 -0.30
CA SER A 11 -5.50 -20.60 -1.50
C SER A 11 -6.87 -19.93 -1.41
N LYS A 12 -7.51 -19.90 -0.23
CA LYS A 12 -8.76 -19.17 -0.02
C LYS A 12 -8.60 -17.67 -0.22
N LEU A 13 -7.54 -17.09 0.34
CA LEU A 13 -7.25 -15.67 0.19
C LEU A 13 -7.01 -15.32 -1.29
N ILE A 14 -6.22 -16.11 -2.00
CA ILE A 14 -6.01 -15.96 -3.45
C ILE A 14 -7.34 -16.05 -4.20
N GLY A 15 -8.17 -17.06 -3.89
CA GLY A 15 -9.51 -17.20 -4.49
C GLY A 15 -10.39 -15.98 -4.27
N SER A 16 -10.34 -15.37 -3.08
CA SER A 16 -11.11 -14.15 -2.80
C SER A 16 -10.68 -12.95 -3.65
N ILE A 17 -9.41 -12.88 -4.08
CA ILE A 17 -8.91 -11.86 -5.01
C ILE A 17 -9.46 -12.11 -6.41
N TYR A 18 -9.45 -13.37 -6.88
CA TYR A 18 -10.02 -13.73 -8.18
C TYR A 18 -11.52 -13.45 -8.26
N ASP A 19 -12.23 -13.71 -7.17
CA ASP A 19 -13.66 -13.40 -7.04
C ASP A 19 -13.97 -11.91 -7.25
N CYS A 20 -13.05 -11.01 -6.92
CA CYS A 20 -13.21 -9.57 -7.16
C CYS A 20 -13.25 -9.20 -8.65
N ALA A 21 -12.75 -10.06 -9.54
CA ALA A 21 -12.87 -9.87 -10.99
C ALA A 21 -14.31 -10.10 -11.47
N LEU A 22 -15.08 -10.94 -10.76
CA LEU A 22 -16.49 -11.20 -11.03
C LEU A 22 -17.41 -10.20 -10.32
N ASP A 23 -17.05 -9.83 -9.09
CA ASP A 23 -17.78 -8.86 -8.28
C ASP A 23 -16.80 -7.87 -7.61
N PRO A 24 -16.58 -6.69 -8.21
CA PRO A 24 -15.69 -5.67 -7.66
C PRO A 24 -16.08 -5.15 -6.27
N GLY A 25 -17.32 -5.37 -5.82
CA GLY A 25 -17.76 -5.02 -4.46
C GLY A 25 -17.03 -5.79 -3.37
N ARG A 26 -16.36 -6.91 -3.72
CA ARG A 26 -15.70 -7.81 -2.77
C ARG A 26 -14.29 -7.38 -2.37
N TRP A 27 -13.75 -6.31 -2.98
CA TRP A 27 -12.40 -5.82 -2.69
C TRP A 27 -12.17 -5.44 -1.23
N GLU A 28 -13.17 -4.88 -0.55
CA GLU A 28 -13.05 -4.52 0.87
C GLU A 28 -12.77 -5.76 1.74
N GLN A 29 -13.50 -6.85 1.50
CA GLN A 29 -13.29 -8.11 2.21
C GLN A 29 -11.94 -8.75 1.87
N ALA A 30 -11.55 -8.77 0.59
CA ALA A 30 -10.28 -9.33 0.15
C ALA A 30 -9.09 -8.57 0.76
N LEU A 31 -9.14 -7.23 0.76
CA LEU A 31 -8.11 -6.38 1.36
C LEU A 31 -8.01 -6.59 2.88
N ALA A 32 -9.14 -6.76 3.59
CA ALA A 32 -9.12 -7.09 5.01
C ALA A 32 -8.41 -8.42 5.26
N GLY A 33 -8.66 -9.44 4.42
CA GLY A 33 -7.94 -10.72 4.49
C GLY A 33 -6.44 -10.60 4.25
N ILE A 34 -6.02 -9.77 3.28
CA ILE A 34 -4.59 -9.49 3.01
C ILE A 34 -3.94 -8.79 4.20
N ARG A 35 -4.60 -7.75 4.73
CA ARG A 35 -4.14 -7.01 5.92
C ARG A 35 -3.88 -7.96 7.08
N ASP A 36 -4.87 -8.79 7.41
CA ASP A 36 -4.80 -9.70 8.55
C ASP A 36 -3.75 -10.80 8.33
N ALA A 37 -3.60 -11.30 7.10
CA ALA A 37 -2.58 -12.29 6.74
C ALA A 37 -1.14 -11.79 6.90
N LEU A 38 -0.92 -10.49 6.68
CA LEU A 38 0.38 -9.84 6.77
C LEU A 38 0.63 -9.20 8.14
N ASP A 39 -0.33 -9.29 9.07
CA ASP A 39 -0.30 -8.56 10.36
C ASP A 39 -0.07 -7.05 10.16
N ALA A 40 -0.69 -6.50 9.11
CA ALA A 40 -0.58 -5.10 8.74
C ALA A 40 -1.68 -4.27 9.42
N GLN A 41 -1.44 -2.97 9.63
CA GLN A 41 -2.47 -2.05 10.12
C GLN A 41 -3.47 -1.68 9.00
N THR A 42 -2.98 -1.55 7.78
CA THR A 42 -3.74 -1.07 6.62
C THR A 42 -3.39 -1.90 5.38
N ALA A 43 -4.36 -2.04 4.47
CA ALA A 43 -4.12 -2.52 3.11
C ALA A 43 -4.77 -1.57 2.11
N VAL A 44 -4.10 -1.35 0.97
CA VAL A 44 -4.54 -0.46 -0.09
C VAL A 44 -4.40 -1.16 -1.44
N LEU A 45 -5.42 -1.02 -2.28
CA LEU A 45 -5.35 -1.28 -3.72
C LEU A 45 -5.56 0.05 -4.44
N GLN A 46 -4.57 0.42 -5.24
CA GLN A 46 -4.58 1.64 -6.02
C GLN A 46 -4.30 1.32 -7.49
N LEU A 47 -5.00 2.00 -8.39
CA LEU A 47 -4.73 2.00 -9.83
C LEU A 47 -4.69 3.45 -10.30
N ASP A 48 -3.54 3.84 -10.84
CA ASP A 48 -3.31 5.16 -11.42
C ASP A 48 -3.13 5.06 -12.93
N ASP A 49 -3.77 5.95 -13.66
CA ASP A 49 -3.43 6.28 -15.04
C ASP A 49 -2.35 7.37 -15.02
N LEU A 50 -1.08 6.92 -15.11
CA LEU A 50 0.07 7.82 -15.10
C LEU A 50 0.15 8.71 -16.35
N ALA A 51 -0.47 8.31 -17.47
CA ALA A 51 -0.43 9.10 -18.71
C ALA A 51 -1.36 10.31 -18.64
N ASN A 52 -2.49 10.17 -17.92
CA ASN A 52 -3.49 11.23 -17.76
C ASN A 52 -3.51 11.84 -16.34
N ASP A 53 -2.58 11.45 -15.46
CA ASP A 53 -2.51 11.88 -14.06
C ASP A 53 -3.85 11.67 -13.31
N GLN A 54 -4.43 10.48 -13.45
CA GLN A 54 -5.76 10.17 -12.93
C GLN A 54 -5.78 8.93 -12.04
N LEU A 55 -6.30 9.08 -10.81
CA LEU A 55 -6.60 7.95 -9.92
C LEU A 55 -7.88 7.24 -10.38
N LEU A 56 -7.75 5.98 -10.83
CA LEU A 56 -8.86 5.18 -11.36
C LEU A 56 -9.51 4.30 -10.29
N ILE A 57 -8.71 3.68 -9.43
CA ILE A 57 -9.18 2.84 -8.33
C ILE A 57 -8.43 3.23 -7.07
N TYR A 58 -9.18 3.44 -6.00
CA TYR A 58 -8.65 3.53 -4.65
C TYR A 58 -9.56 2.75 -3.71
N ARG A 59 -9.02 1.70 -3.10
CA ARG A 59 -9.69 0.88 -2.09
C ARG A 59 -8.73 0.69 -0.94
N THR A 60 -9.24 0.84 0.28
CA THR A 60 -8.42 0.75 1.48
C THR A 60 -9.23 0.20 2.64
N VAL A 61 -8.54 -0.47 3.56
CA VAL A 61 -9.08 -0.96 4.83
C VAL A 61 -8.11 -0.66 5.96
N GLY A 62 -8.64 -0.46 7.16
CA GLY A 62 -7.85 -0.27 8.38
C GLY A 62 -7.35 1.16 8.63
N ILE A 63 -7.69 2.12 7.75
CA ILE A 63 -7.41 3.54 7.94
C ILE A 63 -8.69 4.28 8.36
N GLU A 64 -8.61 5.11 9.39
CA GLU A 64 -9.76 5.90 9.84
C GLU A 64 -10.05 7.04 8.85
N PRO A 65 -11.33 7.45 8.69
CA PRO A 65 -11.71 8.53 7.78
C PRO A 65 -10.94 9.83 8.00
N TYR A 66 -10.67 10.17 9.26
CA TYR A 66 -9.87 11.34 9.62
C TYR A 66 -8.48 11.30 8.97
N TRP A 67 -7.80 10.16 9.06
CA TRP A 67 -6.47 9.99 8.47
C TRP A 67 -6.54 10.00 6.94
N LEU A 68 -7.55 9.40 6.33
CA LEU A 68 -7.74 9.50 4.88
C LEU A 68 -7.81 10.95 4.39
N GLU A 69 -8.54 11.81 5.11
CA GLU A 69 -8.59 13.24 4.79
C GLU A 69 -7.23 13.94 5.01
N GLN A 70 -6.47 13.55 6.03
CA GLN A 70 -5.13 14.09 6.25
C GLN A 70 -4.15 13.69 5.15
N GLN A 71 -4.25 12.47 4.62
CA GLN A 71 -3.33 11.95 3.59
C GLN A 71 -3.30 12.85 2.35
N ALA A 72 -4.45 13.43 1.98
CA ALA A 72 -4.57 14.32 0.83
C ALA A 72 -3.58 15.50 0.86
N LYS A 73 -3.18 15.97 2.06
CA LYS A 73 -2.24 17.08 2.24
C LYS A 73 -0.80 16.74 1.83
N TYR A 74 -0.48 15.44 1.76
CA TYR A 74 0.87 14.95 1.54
C TYR A 74 1.03 14.23 0.19
N ILE A 75 -0.03 14.15 -0.63
CA ILE A 75 0.03 13.51 -1.96
C ILE A 75 1.23 13.96 -2.80
N PRO A 76 1.56 15.28 -2.92
CA PRO A 76 2.73 15.71 -3.69
C PRO A 76 4.06 15.13 -3.16
N GLU A 77 4.24 15.04 -1.84
CA GLU A 77 5.44 14.44 -1.22
C GLU A 77 5.49 12.94 -1.50
N ILE A 78 4.36 12.24 -1.34
CA ILE A 78 4.22 10.80 -1.59
C ILE A 78 4.56 10.48 -3.05
N HIS A 79 4.00 11.22 -4.01
CA HIS A 79 4.23 11.01 -5.44
C HIS A 79 5.68 11.30 -5.84
N ALA A 80 6.26 12.40 -5.35
CA ALA A 80 7.65 12.74 -5.62
C ALA A 80 8.61 11.64 -5.15
N ARG A 81 8.36 11.09 -3.95
CA ARG A 81 9.14 9.96 -3.44
C ARG A 81 8.91 8.69 -4.24
N LEU A 82 7.67 8.35 -4.55
CA LEU A 82 7.37 7.15 -5.34
C LEU A 82 8.09 7.16 -6.70
N LEU A 83 8.14 8.30 -7.38
CA LEU A 83 8.87 8.45 -8.65
C LEU A 83 10.38 8.25 -8.48
N GLU A 84 10.96 8.80 -7.41
CA GLU A 84 12.38 8.61 -7.06
C GLU A 84 12.68 7.12 -6.82
N ASP A 85 11.85 6.44 -6.01
CA ASP A 85 11.96 5.02 -5.70
C ASP A 85 11.85 4.17 -6.98
N LEU A 86 10.82 4.39 -7.81
CA LEU A 86 10.61 3.67 -9.07
C LEU A 86 11.76 3.86 -10.07
N SER A 87 12.40 5.04 -10.10
CA SER A 87 13.53 5.31 -10.99
C SER A 87 14.80 4.51 -10.66
N THR A 88 14.91 4.05 -9.42
CA THR A 88 16.06 3.29 -8.92
C THR A 88 15.72 1.82 -8.62
N TRP A 89 14.45 1.43 -8.80
CA TRP A 89 13.96 0.13 -8.39
C TRP A 89 14.52 -1.00 -9.25
N PRO A 90 15.21 -2.00 -8.66
CA PRO A 90 15.96 -2.99 -9.44
C PRO A 90 15.06 -4.01 -10.14
N SER A 91 13.87 -4.31 -9.61
CA SER A 91 12.93 -5.26 -10.22
C SER A 91 11.52 -5.13 -9.64
N LEU A 92 10.52 -4.99 -10.51
CA LEU A 92 9.10 -4.95 -10.14
C LEU A 92 8.59 -6.30 -9.59
N ASP A 93 9.35 -7.39 -9.73
CA ASP A 93 8.99 -8.72 -9.20
C ASP A 93 9.19 -8.83 -7.68
N MET A 94 9.81 -7.83 -7.06
CA MET A 94 10.10 -7.80 -5.62
C MET A 94 9.28 -6.73 -4.90
N PRO A 95 8.79 -7.00 -3.67
CA PRO A 95 8.10 -6.01 -2.87
C PRO A 95 9.00 -4.82 -2.55
N HIS A 96 8.46 -3.62 -2.74
CA HIS A 96 9.05 -2.38 -2.29
C HIS A 96 8.76 -2.15 -0.81
N VAL A 97 9.77 -2.35 0.03
CA VAL A 97 9.71 -2.06 1.47
C VAL A 97 10.41 -0.73 1.72
N VAL A 98 9.64 0.29 2.09
CA VAL A 98 10.09 1.69 2.13
C VAL A 98 11.27 1.88 3.10
N SER A 99 11.20 1.29 4.29
CA SER A 99 12.27 1.39 5.30
C SER A 99 13.63 0.86 4.87
N ARG A 100 13.70 0.01 3.83
CA ARG A 100 14.98 -0.54 3.32
C ARG A 100 15.72 0.42 2.39
N HIS A 101 15.03 1.44 1.89
CA HIS A 101 15.56 2.35 0.86
C HIS A 101 15.61 3.79 1.35
N ILE A 102 14.77 4.15 2.34
CA ILE A 102 14.76 5.48 2.91
C ILE A 102 15.78 5.60 4.06
N PRO A 103 16.71 6.56 4.01
CA PRO A 103 17.61 6.84 5.12
C PRO A 103 16.84 7.45 6.30
N GLN A 104 17.26 7.11 7.53
CA GLN A 104 16.65 7.64 8.75
C GLN A 104 16.57 9.18 8.78
N THR A 105 17.56 9.85 8.21
CA THR A 105 17.61 11.32 8.10
C THR A 105 16.47 11.91 7.27
N TYR A 106 15.96 11.17 6.27
CA TYR A 106 14.77 11.59 5.55
C TYR A 106 13.52 11.45 6.42
N LEU A 107 13.37 10.34 7.15
CA LEU A 107 12.21 10.15 8.04
C LEU A 107 12.10 11.26 9.08
N GLU A 108 13.23 11.77 9.57
CA GLU A 108 13.28 12.89 10.52
C GLU A 108 12.80 14.22 9.92
N THR A 109 12.94 14.43 8.62
CA THR A 109 12.58 15.68 7.93
C THR A 109 11.26 15.61 7.16
N SER A 110 10.78 14.41 6.85
CA SER A 110 9.52 14.17 6.14
C SER A 110 8.31 14.56 6.99
N ARG A 111 7.52 15.51 6.49
CA ARG A 111 6.26 15.91 7.13
C ARG A 111 5.23 14.79 7.03
N TYR A 112 5.16 14.11 5.90
CA TYR A 112 4.32 12.92 5.76
C TYR A 112 4.64 11.87 6.84
N PHE A 113 5.91 11.57 7.09
CA PHE A 113 6.23 10.62 8.15
C PHE A 113 5.90 11.15 9.54
N GLN A 114 6.33 12.37 9.89
CA GLN A 114 6.19 12.90 11.25
C GLN A 114 4.75 13.26 11.64
N GLU A 115 3.97 13.79 10.71
CA GLU A 115 2.62 14.31 10.97
C GLU A 115 1.52 13.30 10.63
N PHE A 116 1.79 12.33 9.75
CA PHE A 116 0.80 11.35 9.30
C PHE A 116 1.14 9.92 9.73
N LEU A 117 2.25 9.33 9.28
CA LEU A 117 2.54 7.90 9.55
C LEU A 117 2.83 7.63 11.03
N LYS A 118 3.74 8.41 11.63
CA LYS A 118 4.22 8.20 13.00
C LYS A 118 3.12 8.32 14.06
N PRO A 119 2.19 9.31 14.02
CA PRO A 119 1.08 9.38 14.98
C PRO A 119 0.12 8.19 14.92
N GLN A 120 0.00 7.54 13.77
CA GLN A 120 -0.82 6.33 13.59
C GLN A 120 -0.11 5.05 14.06
N GLY A 121 1.19 5.12 14.36
CA GLY A 121 2.01 3.94 14.65
C GLY A 121 2.47 3.19 13.39
N LEU A 122 2.29 3.78 12.19
CA LEU A 122 2.75 3.18 10.93
C LEU A 122 4.28 3.32 10.86
N VAL A 123 4.96 2.18 10.96
CA VAL A 123 6.43 2.12 10.98
C VAL A 123 7.05 1.89 9.60
N ASP A 124 6.28 1.30 8.68
CA ASP A 124 6.77 0.95 7.34
C ASP A 124 5.60 0.77 6.36
N VAL A 125 5.92 0.81 5.08
CA VAL A 125 4.99 0.52 3.97
C VAL A 125 5.65 -0.48 3.04
N MET A 126 4.90 -1.53 2.69
CA MET A 126 5.28 -2.51 1.68
C MET A 126 4.32 -2.40 0.49
N SER A 127 4.86 -2.23 -0.71
CA SER A 127 4.11 -2.09 -1.95
C SER A 127 4.54 -3.13 -2.97
N PHE A 128 3.58 -3.65 -3.75
CA PHE A 128 3.85 -4.39 -4.98
C PHE A 128 3.33 -3.57 -6.15
N PHE A 129 4.18 -3.32 -7.14
CA PHE A 129 3.84 -2.50 -8.30
C PHE A 129 3.58 -3.39 -9.50
N LEU A 130 2.44 -3.15 -10.16
CA LEU A 130 2.14 -3.70 -11.47
C LEU A 130 2.06 -2.52 -12.42
N ILE A 131 2.99 -2.46 -13.37
CA ILE A 131 3.08 -1.38 -14.36
C ILE A 131 2.82 -1.99 -15.73
N HIS A 132 1.85 -1.44 -16.44
CA HIS A 132 1.58 -1.75 -17.83
C HIS A 132 1.75 -0.47 -18.64
N THR A 133 2.66 -0.50 -19.61
CA THR A 133 2.94 0.61 -20.55
C THR A 133 2.28 0.37 -21.89
#